data_AF-X1S6V2-F1
#
_entry.id   AF-X1S6V2-F1
#
_cell.length_a   1.000
_cell.length_b   1.000
_cell.length_c   1.000
_cell.angle_alpha   90.00
_cell.angle_beta   90.00
_cell.angle_gamma   90.00
#
_symmetry.space_group_name_H-M   'P 1'
#
loop_
_entity.id
_entity.type
_entity.pdbx_description
1 polymer ?
#
loop_
_entity_poly.entity_id
_entity_poly.type
_entity_poly.pdbx_seq_one_letter_code
_entity_poly.pdbx_strand_id
1 'polypeptide(L)'
;MDAAKATAVRVSQPGILTEYENMVGGKAKIKPPLPPVICIPTTSGTGSETNQYAIITDKQRKVKFTMMSDFMVPRLAVIDPILCQTMPPAVTADTGVDALAHCIEGYVGMASAYHPYYEALALYGVKLIGRSLREAFTDAADIDARTDMCM
;
A
#
# COMPACT_ATOMS: atom_id res chain seq x y z
N MET A 1 -2.45 7.82 0.42
CA MET A 1 -3.41 7.19 -0.52
C MET A 1 -4.66 6.69 0.18
N ASP A 2 -4.51 6.02 1.34
CA ASP A 2 -5.63 5.57 2.17
C ASP A 2 -6.68 6.64 2.45
N ALA A 3 -6.24 7.88 2.72
CA ALA A 3 -7.15 9.02 2.88
C ALA A 3 -8.01 9.28 1.62
N ALA A 4 -7.45 9.14 0.41
CA ALA A 4 -8.20 9.31 -0.84
C ALA A 4 -9.22 8.18 -1.03
N LYS A 5 -8.84 6.93 -0.75
CA LYS A 5 -9.75 5.77 -0.77
C LYS A 5 -10.89 5.93 0.25
N ALA A 6 -10.59 6.32 1.48
CA ALA A 6 -11.60 6.57 2.50
C ALA A 6 -12.49 7.77 2.15
N THR A 7 -11.93 8.81 1.52
CA THR A 7 -12.73 9.94 1.00
C THR A 7 -13.70 9.46 -0.08
N ALA A 8 -13.26 8.61 -1.02
CA ALA A 8 -14.14 8.03 -2.04
C ALA A 8 -15.31 7.27 -1.41
N VAL A 9 -15.07 6.49 -0.35
CA VAL A 9 -16.14 5.84 0.42
C VAL A 9 -17.03 6.88 1.11
N ARG A 10 -16.44 7.88 1.77
CA ARG A 10 -17.21 8.88 2.51
C ARG A 10 -18.16 9.69 1.63
N VAL A 11 -17.77 10.03 0.40
CA VAL A 11 -18.61 10.84 -0.49
C VAL A 11 -19.72 10.04 -1.17
N SER A 12 -19.54 8.73 -1.37
CA SER A 12 -20.56 7.86 -1.99
C SER A 12 -21.50 7.20 -0.99
N GLN A 13 -21.06 7.00 0.26
CA GLN A 13 -21.81 6.21 1.22
C GLN A 13 -22.35 7.09 2.38
N PRO A 14 -23.53 6.76 2.94
CA PRO A 14 -24.07 7.46 4.12
C PRO A 14 -23.24 7.17 5.39
N GLY A 15 -23.56 7.79 6.52
CA GLY A 15 -22.93 7.46 7.82
C GLY A 15 -21.46 7.91 7.96
N ILE A 16 -20.78 7.34 8.95
CA ILE A 16 -19.39 7.69 9.30
C ILE A 16 -18.40 6.58 8.94
N LEU A 17 -17.11 6.93 8.78
CA LEU A 17 -16.06 5.99 8.32
C LEU A 17 -15.92 4.74 9.21
N THR A 18 -16.14 4.86 10.52
CA THR A 18 -16.04 3.73 11.45
C THR A 18 -17.11 2.67 11.24
N GLU A 19 -18.24 3.00 10.60
CA GLU A 19 -19.27 2.02 10.23
C GLU A 19 -18.83 1.10 9.09
N TYR A 20 -17.79 1.51 8.35
CA TYR A 20 -17.18 0.80 7.23
C TYR A 20 -15.90 0.03 7.63
N GLU A 21 -15.58 -0.01 8.92
CA GLU A 21 -14.49 -0.82 9.46
C GLU A 21 -14.73 -2.32 9.18
N ASN A 22 -13.69 -3.01 8.71
CA ASN A 22 -13.79 -4.41 8.30
C ASN A 22 -14.21 -5.34 9.45
N MET A 23 -13.69 -5.10 10.66
CA MET A 23 -13.95 -5.92 11.86
C MET A 23 -15.41 -5.89 12.33
N VAL A 24 -16.20 -4.89 11.90
CA VAL A 24 -17.63 -4.76 12.22
C VAL A 24 -18.52 -5.06 11.01
N GLY A 25 -17.98 -5.73 9.98
CA GLY A 25 -18.70 -6.09 8.76
C GLY A 25 -18.88 -4.93 7.77
N GLY A 26 -18.10 -3.85 7.92
CA GLY A 26 -18.18 -2.66 7.09
C GLY A 26 -17.93 -2.89 5.60
N LYS A 27 -17.14 -3.91 5.23
CA LYS A 27 -16.90 -4.31 3.83
C LYS A 27 -18.21 -4.51 3.06
N ALA A 28 -19.21 -5.14 3.67
CA ALA A 28 -20.48 -5.44 3.01
C ALA A 28 -21.35 -4.19 2.76
N LYS A 29 -21.07 -3.09 3.46
CA LYS A 29 -21.82 -1.82 3.33
C LYS A 29 -21.29 -0.93 2.21
N ILE A 30 -20.05 -1.12 1.76
CA ILE A 30 -19.47 -0.34 0.67
C ILE A 30 -20.04 -0.86 -0.66
N LYS A 31 -20.80 -0.02 -1.39
CA LYS A 31 -21.44 -0.37 -2.67
C LYS A 31 -20.97 0.54 -3.81
N PRO A 32 -20.83 0.05 -5.05
CA PRO A 32 -20.54 0.91 -6.18
C PRO A 32 -21.76 1.80 -6.52
N PRO A 33 -21.56 2.94 -7.20
CA PRO A 33 -20.27 3.47 -7.67
C PRO A 33 -19.51 4.27 -6.59
N LEU A 34 -18.18 4.12 -6.60
CA LEU A 34 -17.24 5.01 -5.90
C LEU A 34 -16.58 5.93 -6.93
N PRO A 35 -16.21 7.17 -6.58
CA PRO A 35 -15.35 7.98 -7.42
C PRO A 35 -14.04 7.24 -7.73
N PRO A 36 -13.51 7.35 -8.95
CA PRO A 36 -12.23 6.73 -9.27
C PRO A 36 -11.12 7.39 -8.45
N VAL A 37 -10.28 6.56 -7.84
CA VAL A 37 -9.03 7.01 -7.19
C VAL A 37 -7.88 6.73 -8.14
N ILE A 38 -7.04 7.74 -8.38
CA ILE A 38 -5.77 7.61 -9.10
C ILE A 38 -4.65 7.85 -8.09
N CYS A 39 -3.70 6.94 -8.04
CA CYS A 39 -2.58 6.98 -7.11
C CYS A 39 -1.29 7.28 -7.85
N ILE A 40 -0.52 8.23 -7.35
CA ILE A 40 0.82 8.58 -7.85
C ILE A 40 1.75 8.47 -6.62
N PRO A 41 2.32 7.28 -6.33
CA PRO A 41 3.22 7.12 -5.20
C PRO A 41 4.47 7.97 -5.36
N THR A 42 4.86 8.61 -4.26
CA THR A 42 6.12 9.33 -4.10
C THR A 42 7.01 8.64 -3.06
N THR A 43 6.63 7.43 -2.65
CA THR A 43 7.32 6.58 -1.69
C THR A 43 7.16 5.12 -2.12
N SER A 44 8.20 4.31 -1.92
CA SER A 44 8.27 2.93 -2.38
C SER A 44 8.20 1.97 -1.18
N GLY A 45 6.98 1.75 -0.65
CA GLY A 45 6.78 0.96 0.57
C GLY A 45 5.41 0.28 0.68
N THR A 46 4.37 1.09 0.88
CA THR A 46 3.06 0.58 1.35
C THR A 46 2.30 -0.30 0.36
N GLY A 47 2.55 -0.18 -0.95
CA GLY A 47 1.74 -0.81 -2.00
C GLY A 47 0.25 -0.41 -1.97
N SER A 48 -0.10 0.70 -1.32
CA SER A 48 -1.50 1.15 -1.20
C SER A 48 -2.10 1.47 -2.57
N GLU A 49 -1.30 1.91 -3.53
CA GLU A 49 -1.71 2.20 -4.90
C GLU A 49 -2.28 0.99 -5.66
N THR A 50 -1.99 -0.25 -5.24
CA THR A 50 -2.40 -1.48 -5.94
C THR A 50 -3.33 -2.38 -5.13
N ASN A 51 -3.67 -1.99 -3.90
CA ASN A 51 -4.48 -2.82 -3.00
C ASN A 51 -5.85 -2.23 -2.65
N GLN A 52 -6.71 -3.05 -2.05
CA GLN A 52 -8.08 -2.69 -1.68
C GLN A 52 -8.25 -2.15 -0.25
N TYR A 53 -7.14 -1.93 0.47
CA TYR A 53 -7.15 -1.56 1.88
C TYR A 53 -6.99 -0.06 2.07
N ALA A 54 -7.59 0.47 3.13
CA ALA A 54 -7.28 1.80 3.65
C ALA A 54 -7.20 1.74 5.18
N ILE A 55 -6.09 2.19 5.75
CA ILE A 55 -5.87 2.23 7.19
C ILE A 55 -6.14 3.64 7.70
N ILE A 56 -7.18 3.79 8.52
CA ILE A 56 -7.59 5.08 9.08
C ILE A 56 -7.39 5.08 10.59
N THR A 57 -6.89 6.19 11.12
CA THR A 57 -6.72 6.35 12.57
C THR A 57 -7.98 6.98 13.17
N ASP A 58 -8.62 6.27 14.08
CA ASP A 58 -9.66 6.82 14.96
C ASP A 58 -9.01 7.43 16.20
N LYS A 59 -8.97 8.76 16.24
CA LYS A 59 -8.36 9.51 17.36
C LYS A 59 -9.16 9.41 18.66
N GLN A 60 -10.48 9.17 18.60
CA GLN A 60 -11.32 9.07 19.78
C GLN A 60 -11.12 7.70 20.44
N ARG A 61 -11.16 6.63 19.66
CA ARG A 61 -10.88 5.25 20.14
C ARG A 61 -9.40 4.95 20.33
N LYS A 62 -8.50 5.79 19.81
CA LYS A 62 -7.04 5.60 19.78
C LYS A 62 -6.61 4.29 19.11
N VAL A 63 -7.31 3.90 18.04
CA VAL A 63 -7.01 2.70 17.26
C VAL A 63 -6.85 3.04 15.79
N LYS A 64 -6.04 2.25 15.08
CA LYS A 64 -6.09 2.18 13.62
C LYS A 64 -7.12 1.13 13.23
N PHE A 65 -8.01 1.46 12.30
CA PHE A 65 -8.96 0.52 11.75
C PHE A 65 -8.80 0.41 10.24
N THR A 66 -9.10 -0.78 9.72
CA THR A 66 -8.97 -1.09 8.30
C THR A 66 -10.33 -1.03 7.63
N MET A 67 -10.42 -0.28 6.55
CA MET A 67 -11.51 -0.37 5.57
C MET A 67 -11.04 -1.23 4.40
N MET A 68 -11.92 -2.08 3.88
CA MET A 68 -11.61 -2.99 2.78
C MET A 68 -12.84 -3.20 1.90
N SER A 69 -12.67 -3.09 0.59
CA SER A 69 -13.67 -3.49 -0.40
C SER A 69 -13.03 -3.63 -1.77
N ASP A 70 -13.46 -4.61 -2.56
CA ASP A 70 -12.96 -4.81 -3.92
C ASP A 70 -13.25 -3.59 -4.83
N PHE A 71 -14.20 -2.72 -4.44
CA PHE A 71 -14.50 -1.46 -5.14
C PHE A 71 -13.53 -0.31 -4.79
N MET A 72 -12.67 -0.47 -3.77
CA MET A 72 -11.72 0.56 -3.31
C MET A 72 -10.34 0.46 -3.98
N VAL A 73 -10.12 -0.54 -4.84
CA VAL A 73 -8.88 -0.65 -5.63
C VAL A 73 -8.74 0.61 -6.49
N PRO A 74 -7.61 1.33 -6.44
CA PRO A 74 -7.38 2.48 -7.30
C PRO A 74 -7.54 2.10 -8.78
N ARG A 75 -8.14 3.00 -9.57
CA ARG A 75 -8.36 2.79 -11.00
C ARG A 75 -7.07 2.82 -11.80
N LEU A 76 -6.08 3.58 -11.33
CA LEU A 76 -4.78 3.72 -11.95
C LEU A 76 -3.74 4.02 -10.87
N ALA A 77 -2.60 3.33 -10.95
CA ALA A 77 -1.37 3.66 -10.25
C ALA A 77 -0.34 4.14 -11.29
N VAL A 78 0.23 5.33 -11.09
CA VAL A 78 1.30 5.88 -11.92
C VAL A 78 2.58 5.86 -11.11
N ILE A 79 3.40 4.84 -11.33
CA ILE A 79 4.64 4.62 -10.61
C ILE A 79 5.78 5.25 -11.41
N ASP A 80 6.40 6.28 -10.85
CA ASP A 80 7.57 6.95 -11.43
C ASP A 80 8.69 7.03 -10.38
N PRO A 81 9.79 6.27 -10.55
CA PRO A 81 10.91 6.26 -9.61
C PRO A 81 11.55 7.64 -9.39
N ILE A 82 11.42 8.56 -10.35
CA ILE A 82 11.92 9.94 -10.22
C ILE A 82 11.20 10.65 -9.05
N LEU A 83 9.91 10.38 -8.85
CA LEU A 83 9.13 10.96 -7.75
C LEU A 83 9.56 10.44 -6.37
N CYS A 84 10.36 9.38 -6.32
CA CYS A 84 10.93 8.81 -5.09
C CYS A 84 12.33 9.35 -4.77
N GLN A 85 12.99 10.07 -5.70
CA GLN A 85 14.36 10.59 -5.48
C GLN A 85 14.42 11.62 -4.36
N THR A 86 13.33 12.35 -4.09
CA THR A 86 13.27 13.36 -3.02
C THR A 86 13.00 12.78 -1.64
N MET A 87 12.85 11.45 -1.50
CA MET A 87 12.68 10.82 -0.19
C MET A 87 13.93 11.04 0.67
N PRO A 88 13.80 11.55 1.91
CA PRO A 88 14.90 11.56 2.86
C PRO A 88 15.43 10.14 3.11
N PRO A 89 16.71 9.97 3.51
CA PRO A 89 17.29 8.66 3.78
C PRO A 89 16.49 7.85 4.81
N ALA A 90 16.04 8.49 5.90
CA ALA A 90 15.23 7.82 6.92
C ALA A 90 13.91 7.27 6.34
N VAL A 91 13.22 8.06 5.50
CA VAL A 91 11.97 7.62 4.85
C VAL A 91 12.26 6.47 3.88
N THR A 92 13.35 6.54 3.12
CA THR A 92 13.76 5.47 2.20
C THR A 92 13.98 4.15 2.96
N ALA A 93 14.67 4.20 4.10
CA ALA A 93 14.88 3.03 4.95
C ALA A 93 13.56 2.49 5.50
N ASP A 94 12.72 3.36 6.09
CA ASP A 94 11.45 2.96 6.69
C ASP A 94 10.51 2.32 5.67
N THR A 95 10.36 2.93 4.49
CA THR A 95 9.48 2.41 3.43
C THR A 95 10.05 1.14 2.80
N GLY A 96 11.37 1.03 2.66
CA GLY A 96 11.99 -0.18 2.13
C GLY A 96 11.87 -1.38 3.08
N VAL A 97 11.97 -1.14 4.39
CA VAL A 97 11.72 -2.17 5.41
C VAL A 97 10.24 -2.56 5.43
N ASP A 98 9.32 -1.61 5.28
CA ASP A 98 7.87 -1.87 5.15
C ASP A 98 7.58 -2.77 3.93
N ALA A 99 8.13 -2.45 2.75
CA ALA A 99 8.01 -3.29 1.57
C ALA A 99 8.59 -4.70 1.79
N LEU A 100 9.76 -4.80 2.43
CA LEU A 100 10.39 -6.08 2.72
C LEU A 100 9.54 -6.92 3.67
N ALA A 101 8.95 -6.29 4.69
CA ALA A 101 8.04 -6.94 5.62
C ALA A 101 6.83 -7.50 4.87
N HIS A 102 6.20 -6.73 3.97
CA HIS A 102 5.11 -7.23 3.15
C HIS A 102 5.49 -8.45 2.30
N CYS A 103 6.68 -8.45 1.68
CA CYS A 103 7.13 -9.61 0.91
C CYS A 103 7.34 -10.84 1.81
N ILE A 104 7.97 -10.67 2.98
CA ILE A 104 8.20 -11.78 3.91
C ILE A 104 6.89 -12.31 4.45
N GLU A 105 5.99 -11.44 4.93
CA GLU A 105 4.67 -11.79 5.43
C GLU A 105 3.81 -12.48 4.37
N GLY A 106 3.87 -11.99 3.12
CA GLY A 106 3.18 -12.61 1.99
C GLY A 106 3.71 -14.00 1.66
N TYR A 107 5.01 -14.24 1.80
CA TYR A 107 5.63 -15.53 1.53
C TYR A 107 5.37 -16.57 2.64
N VAL A 108 5.44 -16.16 3.91
CA VAL A 108 5.27 -17.08 5.06
C VAL A 108 3.82 -17.16 5.55
N GLY A 109 2.94 -16.31 5.02
CA GLY A 109 1.56 -16.17 5.45
C GLY A 109 0.72 -17.41 5.18
N MET A 110 -0.03 -17.86 6.18
CA MET A 110 -0.94 -19.02 6.07
C MET A 110 -2.40 -18.62 5.82
N ALA A 111 -2.67 -17.33 5.61
CA ALA A 111 -4.03 -16.81 5.42
C ALA A 111 -4.65 -17.23 4.07
N SER A 112 -3.82 -17.59 3.09
CA SER A 112 -4.22 -18.14 1.80
C SER A 112 -3.54 -19.49 1.58
N ALA A 113 -4.20 -20.36 0.81
CA ALA A 113 -3.54 -21.58 0.36
C ALA A 113 -2.33 -21.24 -0.53
N TYR A 114 -1.37 -22.17 -0.57
CA TYR A 114 -0.20 -22.09 -1.44
C TYR A 114 -0.59 -21.64 -2.86
N HIS A 115 0.07 -20.60 -3.34
CA HIS A 115 -0.15 -20.07 -4.68
C HIS A 115 1.19 -19.67 -5.32
N PRO A 116 1.69 -20.41 -6.32
CA PRO A 116 3.06 -20.27 -6.82
C PRO A 116 3.35 -18.87 -7.38
N TYR A 117 2.35 -18.20 -7.95
CA TYR A 117 2.48 -16.84 -8.45
C TYR A 117 2.73 -15.81 -7.34
N TYR A 118 2.06 -15.93 -6.19
CA TYR A 118 2.21 -14.96 -5.09
C TYR A 118 3.56 -15.13 -4.41
N GLU A 119 3.99 -16.39 -4.22
CA GLU A 119 5.31 -16.67 -3.68
C GLU A 119 6.43 -16.19 -4.61
N ALA A 120 6.28 -16.36 -5.93
CA ALA A 120 7.24 -15.86 -6.89
C ALA A 120 7.37 -14.32 -6.83
N LEU A 121 6.25 -13.60 -6.72
CA LEU A 121 6.25 -12.14 -6.55
C LEU A 121 6.93 -11.72 -5.24
N ALA A 122 6.61 -12.39 -4.13
CA ALA A 122 7.21 -12.10 -2.84
C ALA A 122 8.73 -12.32 -2.85
N LEU A 123 9.20 -13.46 -3.38
CA LEU A 123 10.63 -13.75 -3.50
C LEU A 123 11.35 -12.77 -4.44
N TYR A 124 10.70 -12.38 -5.53
CA TYR A 124 11.24 -11.38 -6.46
C TYR A 124 11.38 -10.01 -5.79
N GLY A 125 10.36 -9.56 -5.06
CA GLY A 125 10.41 -8.33 -4.26
C GLY A 125 11.53 -8.35 -3.22
N VAL A 126 11.67 -9.44 -2.45
CA VAL A 126 12.80 -9.61 -1.50
C VAL A 126 14.15 -9.46 -2.22
N LYS A 127 14.29 -10.04 -3.41
CA LYS A 127 15.52 -9.95 -4.20
C LYS A 127 15.81 -8.51 -4.66
N LEU A 128 14.80 -7.80 -5.17
CA LEU A 128 14.94 -6.40 -5.60
C LEU A 128 15.28 -5.48 -4.43
N ILE A 129 14.54 -5.58 -3.33
CA ILE A 129 14.78 -4.76 -2.15
C ILE A 129 16.16 -5.05 -1.56
N GLY A 130 16.51 -6.33 -1.43
CA GLY A 130 17.79 -6.75 -0.85
C GLY A 130 19.02 -6.27 -1.61
N ARG A 131 18.90 -6.04 -2.93
CA ARG A 131 20.00 -5.54 -3.77
C ARG A 131 20.04 -4.02 -3.93
N SER A 132 18.97 -3.31 -3.60
CA SER A 132 18.79 -1.89 -3.98
C SER A 132 18.47 -0.95 -2.83
N LEU A 133 17.97 -1.45 -1.69
CA LEU A 133 17.59 -0.58 -0.56
C LEU A 133 18.78 0.21 -0.01
N ARG A 134 19.95 -0.43 0.09
CA ARG A 134 21.16 0.22 0.60
C ARG A 134 21.62 1.33 -0.34
N GLU A 135 21.65 1.03 -1.62
CA GLU A 135 22.05 1.95 -2.68
C GLU A 135 21.09 3.14 -2.74
N ALA A 136 19.77 2.90 -2.77
CA ALA A 136 18.75 3.94 -2.75
C ALA A 136 18.79 4.82 -1.48
N PHE A 137 19.25 4.26 -0.35
CA PHE A 137 19.46 5.00 0.90
C PHE A 137 20.72 5.88 0.84
N THR A 138 21.82 5.36 0.30
CA THR A 138 23.11 6.08 0.24
C THR A 138 23.17 7.10 -0.88
N ASP A 139 22.56 6.79 -2.03
CA ASP A 139 22.50 7.64 -3.21
C ASP A 139 21.06 7.72 -3.71
N ALA A 140 20.40 8.83 -3.37
CA ALA A 140 19.02 9.06 -3.77
C ALA A 140 18.84 9.25 -5.29
N ALA A 141 19.92 9.56 -6.02
CA ALA A 141 19.90 9.79 -7.46
C ALA A 141 20.08 8.49 -8.27
N ASP A 142 20.44 7.37 -7.62
CA ASP A 142 20.53 6.06 -8.26
C ASP A 142 19.14 5.61 -8.73
N ILE A 143 18.87 5.85 -10.01
CA ILE A 143 17.55 5.60 -10.60
C ILE A 143 17.26 4.11 -10.74
N ASP A 144 18.29 3.27 -10.89
CA ASP A 144 18.12 1.83 -11.01
C ASP A 144 17.73 1.25 -9.64
N ALA A 145 18.40 1.69 -8.57
CA ALA A 145 18.03 1.32 -7.21
C ALA A 145 16.62 1.83 -6.85
N ARG A 146 16.26 3.07 -7.23
CA ARG A 146 14.90 3.61 -7.05
C ARG A 146 13.86 2.84 -7.84
N THR A 147 14.18 2.42 -9.05
CA THR A 147 13.30 1.62 -9.90
C THR A 147 13.01 0.28 -9.26
N ASP A 148 14.05 -0.43 -8.82
CA ASP A 148 13.90 -1.70 -8.12
C ASP A 148 13.08 -1.59 -6.84
N MET A 149 13.25 -0.52 -6.06
CA MET A 149 12.46 -0.31 -4.85
C MET A 149 10.98 -0.08 -5.13
N CYS A 150 10.61 0.42 -6.31
CA CYS A 150 9.23 0.71 -6.70
C CYS A 150 8.48 -0.51 -7.29
N MET A 151 9.16 -1.63 -7.52
CA MET A 151 8.64 -2.81 -8.22
C MET A 151 8.46 -4.00 -7.30
#